data_AF-A0A2M7FEB8-F1
#
_entry.id   AF-A0A2M7FEB8-F1
#
_cell.length_a   1.000
_cell.length_b   1.000
_cell.length_c   1.000
_cell.angle_alpha   90.00
_cell.angle_beta   90.00
_cell.angle_gamma   90.00
#
_symmetry.space_group_name_H-M   'P 1'
#
loop_
_entity.id
_entity.type
_entity.pdbx_description
1 polymer ?
#
loop_
_entity_poly.entity_id
_entity_poly.type
_entity_poly.pdbx_seq_one_letter_code
_entity_poly.pdbx_strand_id
1 'polypeptide(L)'
;MKLYYLAILVPEPVRTAILTMQQDIARMLGDEGVLRSPPHITLLAPFPFEEELLPQLSQELEKICTSFRPFSIVLSGYDAFPSHTVFVRVLQNRSLRVLEHMLWSGLTTHYPMVAWKTRVRFHPHVTIATKIAQEQTYFSLMKAFGEKPYHASFAVPELSLMRWDGESWEVVRGFGFKSAGAAKNMQFLQKNVYTTNVLLLANAYGKVNPAKKPNIRFS
;
A
#
# COMPACT_ATOMS: atom_id res chain seq x y z
N MET A 1 -20.83 2.99 12.04
CA MET A 1 -19.72 2.77 11.08
C MET A 1 -18.43 3.25 11.70
N LYS A 2 -17.34 2.50 11.50
CA LYS A 2 -15.97 2.87 11.93
C LYS A 2 -15.05 2.91 10.70
N LEU A 3 -13.90 3.56 10.82
CA LEU A 3 -12.88 3.55 9.78
C LEU A 3 -11.89 2.42 10.02
N TYR A 4 -11.58 1.70 8.94
CA TYR A 4 -10.63 0.60 8.92
C TYR A 4 -9.61 0.76 7.80
N TYR A 5 -8.41 0.25 7.97
CA TYR A 5 -7.46 0.07 6.88
C TYR A 5 -6.71 -1.26 7.02
N LEU A 6 -6.06 -1.70 5.93
CA LEU A 6 -5.22 -2.90 5.95
C LEU A 6 -3.77 -2.53 5.73
N ALA A 7 -2.87 -3.10 6.53
CA ALA A 7 -1.45 -2.83 6.40
C ALA A 7 -0.56 -3.97 6.85
N ILE A 8 0.70 -3.84 6.47
CA ILE A 8 1.81 -4.56 7.08
C ILE A 8 2.43 -3.67 8.14
N LEU A 9 2.45 -4.12 9.40
CA LEU A 9 3.18 -3.42 10.45
C LEU A 9 4.68 -3.70 10.33
N VAL A 10 5.50 -2.67 10.53
CA VAL A 10 6.95 -2.84 10.58
C VAL A 10 7.31 -3.51 11.92
N PRO A 11 8.06 -4.63 11.92
CA PRO A 11 8.47 -5.31 13.15
C PRO A 11 9.75 -4.74 13.74
N GLU A 12 10.09 -5.15 14.97
CA GLU A 12 11.41 -4.85 15.55
C GLU A 12 12.54 -5.55 14.79
N PRO A 13 13.76 -4.96 14.79
CA PRO A 13 14.15 -3.67 15.38
C PRO A 13 13.85 -2.45 14.48
N VAL A 14 13.36 -2.70 13.26
CA VAL A 14 13.13 -1.65 12.24
C VAL A 14 12.06 -0.66 12.70
N ARG A 15 11.05 -1.14 13.44
CA ARG A 15 9.99 -0.31 14.01
C ARG A 15 10.54 0.76 14.93
N THR A 16 11.39 0.40 15.89
CA THR A 16 12.01 1.36 16.82
C THR A 16 12.76 2.44 16.04
N ALA A 17 13.59 2.06 15.06
CA ALA A 17 14.35 3.02 14.27
C ALA A 17 13.44 4.03 13.52
N ILE A 18 12.37 3.56 12.90
CA ILE A 18 11.41 4.42 12.19
C ILE A 18 10.61 5.28 13.17
N LEU A 19 10.20 4.72 14.31
CA LEU A 19 9.47 5.45 15.34
C LEU A 19 10.31 6.59 15.91
N THR A 20 11.61 6.38 16.15
CA THR A 20 12.52 7.46 16.56
C THR A 20 12.56 8.59 15.52
N MET A 21 12.64 8.26 14.22
CA MET A 21 12.58 9.28 13.16
C MET A 21 11.26 10.05 13.17
N GLN A 22 10.13 9.34 13.31
CA GLN A 22 8.81 9.95 13.38
C GLN A 22 8.69 10.90 14.59
N GLN A 23 9.18 10.48 15.76
CA GLN A 23 9.15 11.29 16.98
C GLN A 23 10.02 12.54 16.86
N ASP A 24 11.21 12.43 16.26
CA ASP A 24 12.09 13.57 16.02
C ASP A 24 11.45 14.59 15.08
N ILE A 25 10.84 14.11 13.99
CA ILE A 25 10.14 14.98 13.04
C ILE A 25 8.89 15.59 13.67
N ALA A 26 8.10 14.82 14.41
CA ALA A 26 6.89 15.31 15.09
C ALA A 26 7.21 16.44 16.06
N ARG A 27 8.27 16.31 16.87
CA ARG A 27 8.75 17.37 17.77
C ARG A 27 9.18 18.62 17.01
N MET A 28 9.87 18.46 15.88
CA MET A 28 10.29 19.57 15.03
C MET A 28 9.10 20.30 14.40
N LEU A 29 8.05 19.57 14.00
CA LEU A 29 6.86 20.13 13.34
C LEU A 29 5.79 20.63 14.33
N GLY A 30 5.82 20.17 15.58
CA GLY A 30 4.71 20.36 16.51
C GLY A 30 3.44 19.60 16.09
N ASP A 31 3.58 18.51 15.34
CA ASP A 31 2.48 17.69 14.82
C ASP A 31 2.76 16.19 15.03
N GLU A 32 1.95 15.55 15.86
CA GLU A 32 2.05 14.13 16.20
C GLU A 32 1.20 13.23 15.30
N GLY A 33 0.59 13.76 14.24
CA GLY A 33 -0.34 13.02 13.38
C GLY A 33 0.23 11.73 12.81
N VAL A 34 1.53 11.68 12.52
CA VAL A 34 2.21 10.45 12.04
C VAL A 34 2.36 9.39 13.13
N LEU A 35 2.37 9.78 14.41
CA LEU A 35 2.51 8.89 15.56
C LEU A 35 1.20 8.22 15.97
N ARG A 36 0.07 8.66 15.39
CA ARG A 36 -1.27 8.07 15.63
C ARG A 36 -1.43 6.67 15.07
N SER A 37 -0.42 6.14 14.37
CA SER A 37 -0.38 4.76 13.90
C SER A 37 1.04 4.23 14.02
N PRO A 38 1.23 2.95 14.40
CA PRO A 38 2.56 2.35 14.36
C PRO A 38 3.15 2.40 12.93
N PRO A 39 4.49 2.44 12.78
CA PRO A 39 5.14 2.36 11.47
C PRO A 39 4.59 1.18 10.64
N HIS A 40 4.11 1.47 9.42
CA HIS A 40 3.40 0.50 8.60
C HIS A 40 3.54 0.78 7.09
N ILE A 41 3.16 -0.22 6.29
CA ILE A 41 2.94 -0.12 4.84
C ILE A 41 1.45 -0.35 4.58
N THR A 42 0.74 0.67 4.12
CA THR A 42 -0.68 0.58 3.80
C THR A 42 -0.91 -0.25 2.54
N LEU A 43 -1.77 -1.27 2.62
CA LEU A 43 -2.21 -2.08 1.47
C LEU A 43 -3.60 -1.67 0.97
N LEU A 44 -4.51 -1.34 1.88
CA LEU A 44 -5.78 -0.70 1.53
C LEU A 44 -5.94 0.55 2.38
N ALA A 45 -6.22 1.67 1.73
CA ALA A 45 -6.43 2.96 2.39
C ALA A 45 -7.68 2.92 3.29
N PRO A 46 -7.81 3.85 4.27
CA PRO A 46 -8.96 3.90 5.16
C PRO A 46 -10.31 3.88 4.44
N PHE A 47 -11.18 2.94 4.82
CA PHE A 47 -12.55 2.77 4.35
C PHE A 47 -13.53 2.68 5.53
N PRO A 48 -14.76 3.20 5.38
CA PRO A 48 -15.81 3.02 6.37
C PRO A 48 -16.35 1.58 6.28
N PHE A 49 -16.61 0.95 7.44
CA PHE A 49 -17.16 -0.40 7.48
C PHE A 49 -18.12 -0.56 8.68
N GLU A 50 -19.07 -1.49 8.55
CA GLU A 50 -20.03 -1.87 9.58
C GLU A 50 -19.40 -2.91 10.51
N GLU A 51 -19.54 -2.72 11.82
CA GLU A 51 -18.86 -3.59 12.81
C GLU A 51 -19.49 -4.99 12.82
N GLU A 52 -20.78 -5.08 12.51
CA GLU A 52 -21.58 -6.29 12.41
C GLU A 52 -21.11 -7.23 11.29
N LEU A 53 -20.42 -6.70 10.28
CA LEU A 53 -19.87 -7.45 9.15
C LEU A 53 -18.38 -7.83 9.32
N LEU A 54 -17.73 -7.43 10.43
CA LEU A 54 -16.33 -7.75 10.70
C LEU A 54 -16.03 -9.25 10.72
N PRO A 55 -16.90 -10.16 11.22
CA PRO A 55 -16.65 -11.59 11.14
C PRO A 55 -16.49 -12.09 9.70
N GLN A 56 -17.35 -11.61 8.78
CA GLN A 56 -17.34 -11.96 7.36
C GLN A 56 -16.08 -11.41 6.68
N LEU A 57 -15.78 -10.13 6.90
CA LEU A 57 -14.53 -9.51 6.42
C LEU A 57 -13.31 -10.29 6.90
N SER A 58 -13.27 -10.65 8.18
CA SER A 58 -12.16 -11.41 8.76
C SER A 58 -11.98 -12.78 8.10
N GLN A 59 -13.06 -13.49 7.78
CA GLN A 59 -12.98 -14.76 7.07
C GLN A 59 -12.44 -14.61 5.65
N GLU A 60 -12.80 -13.53 4.94
CA GLU A 60 -12.25 -13.25 3.61
C GLU A 60 -10.77 -12.90 3.65
N LEU A 61 -10.36 -12.04 4.60
CA LEU A 61 -8.96 -11.70 4.82
C LEU A 61 -8.13 -12.94 5.16
N GLU A 62 -8.66 -13.82 6.01
CA GLU A 62 -8.01 -15.09 6.36
C GLU A 62 -7.84 -16.01 5.13
N LYS A 63 -8.88 -16.15 4.30
CA LYS A 63 -8.80 -16.91 3.03
C LYS A 63 -7.72 -16.36 2.12
N ILE A 64 -7.64 -15.03 1.95
CA ILE A 64 -6.59 -14.40 1.14
C ILE A 64 -5.22 -14.71 1.74
N CYS A 65 -5.03 -14.44 3.04
CA CYS A 65 -3.74 -14.60 3.72
C CYS A 65 -3.22 -16.04 3.73
N THR A 66 -4.10 -17.05 3.79
CA THR A 66 -3.69 -18.47 3.70
C THR A 66 -3.07 -18.86 2.35
N SER A 67 -3.28 -18.05 1.31
CA SER A 67 -2.64 -18.25 0.00
C SER A 67 -1.21 -17.68 -0.06
N PHE A 68 -0.78 -16.91 0.94
CA PHE A 68 0.56 -16.32 0.98
C PHE A 68 1.47 -17.11 1.93
N ARG A 69 2.75 -17.18 1.57
CA ARG A 69 3.82 -17.52 2.52
C ARG A 69 4.39 -16.22 3.08
N PRO A 70 4.96 -16.23 4.30
CA PRO A 70 5.78 -15.12 4.77
C PRO A 70 6.84 -14.73 3.73
N PHE A 71 7.05 -13.43 3.54
CA PHE A 71 7.99 -12.86 2.58
C PHE A 71 8.77 -11.71 3.20
N SER A 72 9.92 -11.35 2.61
CA SER A 72 10.74 -10.26 3.13
C SER A 72 10.49 -8.95 2.40
N ILE A 73 10.54 -7.85 3.13
CA ILE A 73 10.55 -6.48 2.61
C ILE A 73 11.93 -5.88 2.82
N VAL A 74 12.37 -5.08 1.86
CA VAL A 74 13.60 -4.29 1.93
C VAL A 74 13.24 -2.81 1.84
N LEU A 75 13.74 -2.03 2.79
CA LEU A 75 13.68 -0.59 2.84
C LEU A 75 15.03 -0.03 2.39
N SER A 76 15.02 1.00 1.53
CA SER A 76 16.28 1.61 1.09
C SER A 76 16.12 3.08 0.71
N GLY A 77 16.73 3.95 1.49
CA GLY A 77 16.67 5.40 1.32
C GLY A 77 15.29 5.99 1.57
N TYR A 78 15.16 7.27 1.27
CA TYR A 78 13.97 8.07 1.49
C TYR A 78 13.47 8.67 0.18
N ASP A 79 12.21 9.09 0.18
CA ASP A 79 11.60 9.82 -0.92
C ASP A 79 10.41 10.63 -0.37
N ALA A 80 9.75 11.38 -1.24
CA ALA A 80 8.61 12.19 -0.88
C ALA A 80 7.52 12.24 -1.97
N PHE A 81 6.29 12.46 -1.52
CA PHE A 81 5.17 12.75 -2.40
C PHE A 81 4.89 14.24 -2.45
N PRO A 82 4.51 14.79 -3.62
CA PRO A 82 4.05 16.16 -3.77
C PRO A 82 2.89 16.56 -2.83
N SER A 83 2.21 15.58 -2.22
CA SER A 83 1.23 15.78 -1.15
C SER A 83 1.87 16.05 0.23
N HIS A 84 3.07 16.65 0.26
CA HIS A 84 3.80 17.01 1.48
C HIS A 84 3.99 15.84 2.44
N THR A 85 4.44 14.70 1.91
CA THR A 85 4.68 13.48 2.68
C THR A 85 6.10 12.99 2.42
N VAL A 86 6.85 12.72 3.48
CA VAL A 86 8.21 12.15 3.42
C VAL A 86 8.16 10.74 4.00
N PHE A 87 8.83 9.80 3.34
CA PHE A 87 8.73 8.38 3.67
C PHE A 87 10.04 7.62 3.41
N VAL A 88 10.17 6.47 4.07
CA VAL A 88 11.17 5.45 3.74
C VAL A 88 10.68 4.64 2.56
N ARG A 89 11.52 4.46 1.53
CA ARG A 89 11.14 3.72 0.32
C ARG A 89 11.11 2.23 0.60
N VAL A 90 10.05 1.57 0.12
CA VAL A 90 9.97 0.12 0.02
C VAL A 90 10.45 -0.30 -1.37
N LEU A 91 11.49 -1.12 -1.44
CA LEU A 91 11.96 -1.65 -2.73
C LEU A 91 10.88 -2.54 -3.37
N GLN A 92 10.91 -2.61 -4.70
CA GLN A 92 9.92 -3.38 -5.45
C GLN A 92 9.82 -4.82 -4.98
N ASN A 93 8.62 -5.21 -4.51
CA ASN A 93 8.35 -6.55 -4.01
C ASN A 93 7.12 -7.14 -4.70
N ARG A 94 7.29 -8.31 -5.35
CA ARG A 94 6.20 -8.96 -6.10
C ARG A 94 5.10 -9.46 -5.17
N SER A 95 5.46 -10.14 -4.07
CA SER A 95 4.48 -10.69 -3.12
C SER A 95 3.60 -9.59 -2.53
N LEU A 96 4.20 -8.46 -2.17
CA LEU A 96 3.48 -7.29 -1.67
C LEU A 96 2.46 -6.73 -2.69
N ARG A 97 2.87 -6.58 -3.96
CA ARG A 97 1.97 -6.12 -5.04
C ARG A 97 0.84 -7.09 -5.31
N VAL A 98 1.11 -8.40 -5.29
CA VAL A 98 0.08 -9.43 -5.49
C VAL A 98 -0.90 -9.43 -4.31
N LEU A 99 -0.40 -9.29 -3.08
CA LEU A 99 -1.22 -9.17 -1.88
C LEU A 99 -2.16 -7.95 -1.95
N GLU A 100 -1.63 -6.75 -2.25
CA GLU A 100 -2.48 -5.56 -2.42
C GLU A 100 -3.55 -5.79 -3.49
N HIS A 101 -3.19 -6.36 -4.63
CA HIS A 101 -4.14 -6.58 -5.71
C HIS A 101 -5.24 -7.57 -5.31
N MET A 102 -4.90 -8.67 -4.63
CA MET A 102 -5.88 -9.65 -4.15
C MET A 102 -6.80 -9.04 -3.08
N LEU A 103 -6.27 -8.22 -2.17
CA LEU A 103 -7.07 -7.50 -1.18
C LEU A 103 -8.02 -6.52 -1.85
N TRP A 104 -7.53 -5.68 -2.78
CA TRP A 104 -8.36 -4.73 -3.50
C TRP A 104 -9.45 -5.44 -4.30
N SER A 105 -9.08 -6.37 -5.18
CA SER A 105 -10.03 -7.06 -6.05
C SER A 105 -11.03 -7.91 -5.25
N GLY A 106 -10.56 -8.71 -4.29
CA GLY A 106 -11.40 -9.59 -3.50
C GLY A 106 -12.42 -8.81 -2.67
N LEU A 107 -11.99 -7.75 -1.99
CA LEU A 107 -12.89 -7.01 -1.11
C LEU A 107 -13.80 -6.04 -1.85
N THR A 108 -13.35 -5.37 -2.92
CA THR A 108 -14.21 -4.41 -3.62
C THR A 108 -15.36 -5.08 -4.39
N THR A 109 -15.23 -6.35 -4.74
CA THR A 109 -16.32 -7.13 -5.35
C THR A 109 -17.46 -7.41 -4.36
N HIS A 110 -17.14 -7.70 -3.10
CA HIS A 110 -18.15 -8.02 -2.07
C HIS A 110 -18.55 -6.82 -1.23
N TYR A 111 -17.65 -5.84 -1.12
CA TYR A 111 -17.81 -4.64 -0.31
C TYR A 111 -17.46 -3.38 -1.11
N PRO A 112 -18.42 -2.81 -1.86
CA PRO A 112 -18.22 -1.58 -2.61
C PRO A 112 -17.71 -0.39 -1.78
N MET A 113 -18.07 -0.33 -0.49
CA MET A 113 -17.58 0.68 0.47
C MET A 113 -16.05 0.66 0.67
N VAL A 114 -15.37 -0.45 0.36
CA VAL A 114 -13.90 -0.51 0.40
C VAL A 114 -13.29 0.38 -0.69
N ALA A 115 -13.99 0.54 -1.82
CA ALA A 115 -13.62 1.45 -2.90
C ALA A 115 -14.18 2.87 -2.72
N TRP A 116 -14.51 3.31 -1.49
CA TRP A 116 -15.13 4.62 -1.29
C TRP A 116 -14.26 5.81 -1.71
N LYS A 117 -12.94 5.61 -1.81
CA LYS A 117 -11.99 6.56 -2.37
C LYS A 117 -11.51 6.08 -3.73
N THR A 118 -11.24 7.04 -4.63
CA THR A 118 -10.60 6.79 -5.92
C THR A 118 -9.32 5.98 -5.72
N ARG A 119 -9.22 4.85 -6.43
CA ARG A 119 -8.02 4.02 -6.39
C ARG A 119 -6.86 4.78 -7.01
N VAL A 120 -5.85 5.08 -6.20
CA VAL A 120 -4.55 5.56 -6.67
C VAL A 120 -3.64 4.38 -6.99
N ARG A 121 -2.62 4.61 -7.81
CA ARG A 121 -1.59 3.62 -8.07
C ARG A 121 -0.94 3.20 -6.76
N PHE A 122 -0.86 1.90 -6.52
CA PHE A 122 -0.17 1.36 -5.34
C PHE A 122 1.31 1.74 -5.36
N HIS A 123 1.73 2.49 -4.34
CA HIS A 123 3.11 2.90 -4.10
C HIS A 123 3.45 2.53 -2.65
N PRO A 124 4.04 1.36 -2.37
CA PRO A 124 4.36 0.96 -1.01
C PRO A 124 5.46 1.85 -0.41
N HIS A 125 5.25 2.32 0.82
CA HIS A 125 6.16 3.18 1.56
C HIS A 125 5.90 3.04 3.06
N VAL A 126 6.86 3.50 3.87
CA VAL A 126 6.64 3.71 5.32
C VAL A 126 6.76 5.19 5.62
N THR A 127 5.64 5.83 5.95
CA THR A 127 5.58 7.28 6.19
C THR A 127 6.34 7.66 7.46
N ILE A 128 7.20 8.68 7.36
CA ILE A 128 7.89 9.28 8.52
C ILE A 128 7.37 10.68 8.86
N ALA A 129 6.75 11.36 7.88
CA ALA A 129 6.04 12.62 8.08
C ALA A 129 4.99 12.80 6.97
N THR A 130 3.84 13.40 7.29
CA THR A 130 2.78 13.66 6.31
C THR A 130 2.03 14.94 6.66
N LYS A 131 1.32 15.52 5.68
CA LYS A 131 0.55 16.78 5.83
C LYS A 131 1.39 17.94 6.37
N ILE A 132 2.66 17.99 5.98
CA ILE A 132 3.59 19.04 6.42
C ILE A 132 3.08 20.38 5.90
N ALA A 133 2.63 21.24 6.82
CA ALA A 133 1.90 22.46 6.45
C ALA A 133 2.77 23.49 5.71
N GLN A 134 4.01 23.68 6.17
CA GLN A 134 4.93 24.66 5.60
C GLN A 134 5.76 24.04 4.47
N GLU A 135 5.66 24.62 3.28
CA GLU A 135 6.35 24.17 2.07
C GLU A 135 7.89 24.21 2.24
N GLN A 136 8.42 25.28 2.82
CA GLN A 136 9.85 25.39 3.11
C GLN A 136 10.35 24.26 4.02
N THR A 137 9.55 23.88 5.02
CA THR A 137 9.86 22.79 5.95
C THR A 137 9.80 21.44 5.24
N TYR A 138 8.81 21.24 4.37
CA TYR A 138 8.72 20.05 3.53
C TYR A 138 9.96 19.87 2.64
N PHE A 139 10.38 20.91 1.91
CA PHE A 139 11.59 20.84 1.08
C PHE A 139 12.87 20.64 1.89
N SER A 140 12.97 21.27 3.07
CA SER A 140 14.11 21.09 3.96
C SER A 140 14.22 19.65 4.46
N LEU A 141 13.11 19.02 4.84
CA LEU A 141 13.06 17.61 5.22
C LEU A 141 13.39 16.69 4.05
N MET A 142 12.81 16.93 2.87
CA MET A 142 13.15 16.19 1.65
C MET A 142 14.66 16.18 1.39
N LYS A 143 15.30 17.35 1.44
CA LYS A 143 16.74 17.48 1.23
C LYS A 143 17.53 16.73 2.31
N ALA A 144 17.21 16.98 3.58
CA ALA A 144 17.93 16.38 4.70
C ALA A 144 17.85 14.86 4.73
N PHE A 145 16.74 14.26 4.32
CA PHE A 145 16.58 12.81 4.23
C PHE A 145 17.08 12.22 2.91
N GLY A 146 17.00 12.96 1.79
CA GLY A 146 17.53 12.52 0.50
C GLY A 146 19.04 12.29 0.50
N GLU A 147 19.77 12.97 1.38
CA GLU A 147 21.24 12.84 1.55
C GLU A 147 21.63 11.72 2.53
N LYS A 148 20.68 11.17 3.31
CA LYS A 148 20.97 10.16 4.34
C LYS A 148 20.80 8.73 3.80
N PRO A 149 21.80 7.84 3.99
CA PRO A 149 21.60 6.43 3.70
C PRO A 149 20.67 5.82 4.76
N TYR A 150 19.77 4.96 4.30
CA TYR A 150 19.01 4.07 5.17
C TYR A 150 18.82 2.73 4.47
N HIS A 151 19.03 1.65 5.20
CA HIS A 151 18.80 0.30 4.69
C HIS A 151 18.33 -0.59 5.83
N ALA A 152 17.24 -1.32 5.59
CA ALA A 152 16.72 -2.29 6.54
C ALA A 152 15.96 -3.38 5.78
N SER A 153 15.83 -4.55 6.38
CA SER A 153 14.94 -5.60 5.86
C SER A 153 14.24 -6.31 7.00
N PHE A 154 13.03 -6.78 6.74
CA PHE A 154 12.25 -7.54 7.72
C PHE A 154 11.35 -8.57 7.06
N ALA A 155 11.04 -9.63 7.80
CA ALA A 155 10.05 -10.61 7.40
C ALA A 155 8.64 -10.09 7.67
N VAL A 156 7.71 -10.44 6.78
CA VAL A 156 6.29 -10.13 6.88
C VAL A 156 5.54 -11.43 7.13
N PRO A 157 5.15 -11.73 8.38
CA PRO A 157 4.46 -12.97 8.71
C PRO A 157 2.94 -12.87 8.53
N GLU A 158 2.38 -11.67 8.50
CA GLU A 158 0.94 -11.46 8.55
C GLU A 158 0.50 -10.12 7.95
N LEU A 159 -0.81 -10.03 7.69
CA LEU A 159 -1.54 -8.79 7.43
C LEU A 159 -2.22 -8.30 8.70
N SER A 160 -2.35 -6.99 8.90
CA SER A 160 -3.09 -6.42 10.04
C SER A 160 -4.31 -5.62 9.57
N LEU A 161 -5.45 -5.85 10.23
CA LEU A 161 -6.64 -4.99 10.15
C LEU A 161 -6.57 -3.95 11.27
N MET A 162 -6.65 -2.69 10.89
CA MET A 162 -6.51 -1.54 11.77
C MET A 162 -7.85 -0.81 11.89
N ARG A 163 -8.17 -0.27 13.07
CA ARG A 163 -9.40 0.51 13.33
C ARG A 163 -9.04 1.88 13.89
N TRP A 164 -9.77 2.91 13.49
CA TRP A 164 -9.70 4.23 14.10
C TRP A 164 -10.58 4.28 15.35
N ASP A 165 -9.99 4.58 16.51
CA ASP A 165 -10.72 4.69 17.78
C ASP A 165 -11.28 6.11 18.06
N GLY A 166 -10.77 7.13 17.34
CA GLY A 166 -11.05 8.55 17.57
C GLY A 166 -9.79 9.40 17.73
N GLU A 167 -8.70 8.77 18.14
CA GLU A 167 -7.40 9.38 18.46
C GLU A 167 -6.24 8.69 17.75
N SER A 168 -6.28 7.35 17.68
CA SER A 168 -5.22 6.50 17.15
C SER A 168 -5.76 5.33 16.33
N TRP A 169 -4.86 4.66 15.64
CA TRP A 169 -5.12 3.43 14.91
C TRP A 169 -4.69 2.22 15.72
N GLU A 170 -5.66 1.40 16.12
CA GLU A 170 -5.43 0.18 16.88
C GLU A 170 -5.46 -1.06 15.99
N VAL A 171 -4.69 -2.09 16.40
CA VAL A 171 -4.72 -3.39 15.74
C VAL A 171 -5.97 -4.14 16.20
N VAL A 172 -6.89 -4.40 15.28
CA VAL A 172 -8.08 -5.23 15.55
C VAL A 172 -7.71 -6.71 15.50
N ARG A 173 -6.99 -7.12 14.44
CA ARG A 173 -6.64 -8.52 14.19
C ARG A 173 -5.48 -8.65 13.21
N GLY A 174 -4.59 -9.61 13.49
CA GLY A 174 -3.57 -10.11 12.56
C GLY A 174 -4.05 -11.35 11.79
N PHE A 175 -3.63 -11.49 10.54
CA PHE A 175 -3.94 -12.61 9.64
C PHE A 175 -2.65 -13.23 9.12
N GLY A 176 -2.22 -14.31 9.77
CA GLY A 176 -0.96 -15.00 9.47
C GLY A 176 -0.94 -15.64 8.08
N PHE A 177 0.17 -15.44 7.38
CA PHE A 177 0.51 -16.14 6.14
C PHE A 177 0.92 -17.59 6.44
N LYS A 178 0.60 -18.52 5.53
CA LYS A 178 0.81 -19.96 5.72
C LYS A 178 1.93 -20.48 4.82
N SER A 179 2.80 -21.32 5.38
CA SER A 179 3.96 -21.91 4.72
C SER A 179 3.62 -22.78 3.48
N ALA A 180 2.39 -23.25 3.34
CA ALA A 180 1.93 -24.10 2.23
C ALA A 180 1.25 -23.37 1.04
N GLY A 181 1.10 -22.03 1.07
CA GLY A 181 0.27 -21.28 0.11
C GLY A 181 0.74 -21.20 -1.35
N ALA A 182 1.96 -21.67 -1.67
CA ALA A 182 2.62 -21.38 -2.96
C ALA A 182 1.88 -21.92 -4.21
N ALA A 183 1.18 -23.06 -4.10
CA ALA A 183 0.57 -23.73 -5.26
C ALA A 183 -0.58 -22.93 -5.89
N LYS A 184 -1.32 -22.13 -5.10
CA LYS A 184 -2.49 -21.37 -5.60
C LYS A 184 -2.10 -20.04 -6.25
N ASN A 185 -1.00 -19.44 -5.82
CA ASN A 185 -0.53 -18.15 -6.36
C ASN A 185 -0.09 -18.28 -7.82
N MET A 186 0.56 -19.38 -8.20
CA MET A 186 1.07 -19.55 -9.56
C MET A 186 -0.06 -19.70 -10.60
N GLN A 187 -1.16 -20.37 -10.25
CA GLN A 187 -2.34 -20.52 -11.10
C GLN A 187 -3.18 -19.24 -11.22
N PHE A 188 -3.35 -18.47 -10.13
CA PHE A 188 -4.03 -17.17 -10.19
C PHE A 188 -3.21 -16.15 -11.02
N LEU A 189 -1.88 -16.17 -10.87
CA LEU A 189 -0.97 -15.31 -11.63
C LEU A 189 -0.92 -15.67 -13.13
N GLN A 190 -0.94 -16.96 -13.48
CA GLN A 190 -1.03 -17.38 -14.89
C GLN A 190 -2.36 -17.03 -15.54
N LYS A 191 -3.46 -16.93 -14.80
CA LYS A 191 -4.74 -16.50 -15.38
C LYS A 191 -4.87 -14.97 -15.46
N ASN A 192 -4.39 -14.22 -14.48
CA ASN A 192 -4.66 -12.78 -14.39
C ASN A 192 -3.58 -11.88 -15.00
N VAL A 193 -2.29 -12.26 -15.02
CA VAL A 193 -1.25 -11.46 -15.70
C VAL A 193 -1.48 -11.44 -17.22
N TYR A 194 -1.97 -12.54 -17.79
CA TYR A 194 -2.34 -12.60 -19.21
C TYR A 194 -3.60 -11.78 -19.48
N THR A 195 -4.61 -11.83 -18.61
CA THR A 195 -5.85 -11.08 -18.81
C THR A 195 -5.63 -9.56 -18.69
N THR A 196 -4.79 -9.10 -17.76
CA THR A 196 -4.47 -7.66 -17.61
C THR A 196 -3.59 -7.13 -18.74
N ASN A 197 -2.61 -7.91 -19.22
CA ASN A 197 -1.78 -7.51 -20.37
C ASN A 197 -2.57 -7.51 -21.69
N VAL A 198 -3.52 -8.44 -21.88
CA VAL A 198 -4.39 -8.48 -23.07
C VAL A 198 -5.40 -7.33 -23.06
N LEU A 199 -5.98 -6.97 -21.91
CA LEU A 199 -6.90 -5.82 -21.80
C LEU A 199 -6.19 -4.46 -21.96
N LEU A 200 -4.96 -4.31 -21.45
CA LEU A 200 -4.16 -3.10 -21.65
C LEU A 200 -3.70 -2.94 -23.11
N LEU A 201 -3.32 -4.03 -23.78
CA LEU A 201 -2.99 -4.01 -25.21
C LEU A 201 -4.22 -3.79 -26.10
N ALA A 202 -5.38 -4.38 -25.76
CA ALA A 202 -6.62 -4.16 -26.50
C ALA A 202 -7.11 -2.70 -26.41
N ASN A 203 -6.95 -2.03 -25.27
CA ASN A 203 -7.27 -0.61 -25.13
C ASN A 203 -6.22 0.33 -25.75
N ALA A 204 -4.96 -0.09 -25.87
CA ALA A 204 -3.92 0.70 -26.55
C ALA A 204 -4.02 0.65 -28.08
N TYR A 205 -4.64 -0.39 -28.65
CA TYR A 205 -4.77 -0.58 -30.10
C TYR A 205 -6.21 -0.45 -30.64
N GLY A 206 -7.19 -0.14 -29.79
CA GLY A 206 -8.61 -0.08 -30.15
C GLY A 206 -9.11 1.32 -30.55
N LYS A 207 -8.73 1.81 -31.74
CA LYS A 207 -9.54 2.64 -32.68
C LYS A 207 -8.63 3.26 -33.76
N VAL A 208 -8.07 2.45 -34.65
CA VAL A 208 -7.70 2.91 -35.98
C VAL A 208 -8.74 2.35 -36.95
N ASN A 209 -9.58 3.25 -37.46
CA ASN A 209 -10.62 2.93 -38.44
C ASN A 209 -9.95 2.63 -39.80
N PRO A 210 -10.07 1.42 -40.38
CA PRO A 210 -9.32 1.03 -41.58
C PRO A 210 -9.86 1.60 -42.91
N ALA A 211 -10.77 2.59 -42.88
CA ALA A 211 -11.50 3.04 -44.08
C ALA A 211 -11.12 4.41 -44.66
N LYS A 212 -9.94 4.99 -44.35
CA LYS A 212 -9.45 6.19 -45.06
C LYS A 212 -8.02 5.99 -45.55
N LYS A 213 -7.86 5.70 -46.84
CA LYS A 213 -6.57 5.89 -47.54
C LYS A 213 -6.25 7.39 -47.56
N PRO A 214 -5.11 7.86 -47.04
CA PRO A 214 -4.67 9.22 -47.28
C PRO A 214 -4.19 9.35 -48.73
N ASN A 215 -4.84 10.24 -49.47
CA ASN A 215 -4.42 10.68 -50.79
C ASN A 215 -3.26 11.68 -50.59
N ILE A 216 -2.02 11.21 -50.68
CA ILE A 216 -0.84 12.09 -50.66
C ILE A 216 -0.53 12.43 -52.12
N ARG A 217 -0.92 13.64 -52.55
CA ARG A 217 -0.34 14.29 -53.73
C ARG A 217 0.97 14.94 -53.30
N PHE A 218 2.05 14.64 -54.00
CA PHE A 218 3.31 15.35 -53.90
C PHE A 218 3.25 16.61 -54.77
N SER A 219 3.32 17.78 -54.12
CA SER A 219 3.88 19.04 -54.62
C SER A 219 3.82 20.08 -53.50
#